data_AF-A0A139NH66-F1
#
_entry.id   AF-A0A139NH66-F1
#
_cell.length_a   1.000
_cell.length_b   1.000
_cell.length_c   1.000
_cell.angle_alpha   90.00
_cell.angle_beta   90.00
_cell.angle_gamma   90.00
#
_symmetry.space_group_name_H-M   'P 1'
#
loop_
_entity.id
_entity.type
_entity.pdbx_description
1 polymer ?
#
loop_
_entity_poly.entity_id
_entity_poly.type
_entity_poly.pdbx_seq_one_letter_code
_entity_poly.pdbx_strand_id
1 'polypeptide(L)'
;MKKIGSEFLKEFGNEEKELAFGFTGRMLFFLFCLVVTVGLSIGIVLLGLPDWYMYLLAGLVLVPSAMYGLGMTKSLQLKDKIRFFFTIQDRGYETDYQKGEKYSKDEFVQNKKSKTRKGRKAAA
;
A
#
# COMPACT_ATOMS: atom_id res chain seq x y z
N MET A 1 5.52 22.40 10.81
CA MET A 1 4.35 22.42 9.88
C MET A 1 3.66 21.06 9.96
N LYS A 2 2.40 21.02 10.39
CA LYS A 2 1.59 19.79 10.45
C LYS A 2 1.14 19.45 9.02
N LYS A 3 1.42 18.23 8.54
CA LYS A 3 0.92 17.77 7.24
C LYS A 3 -0.60 17.72 7.31
N ILE A 4 -1.28 18.61 6.58
CA ILE A 4 -2.74 18.61 6.37
C ILE A 4 -3.03 17.88 5.06
N GLY A 5 -2.47 16.68 4.91
CA GLY A 5 -2.64 15.85 3.73
C GLY A 5 -3.13 14.49 4.17
N SER A 6 -4.32 14.12 3.71
CA SER A 6 -4.93 12.79 3.81
C SER A 6 -3.84 11.71 3.85
N GLU A 7 -3.77 10.96 4.96
CA GLU A 7 -3.02 9.71 4.99
C GLU A 7 -3.81 8.70 4.14
N PHE A 8 -3.65 8.79 2.82
CA PHE A 8 -4.05 7.71 1.94
C PHE A 8 -3.36 6.45 2.46
N LEU A 9 -4.15 5.38 2.65
CA LEU A 9 -3.67 4.10 3.13
C LEU A 9 -2.44 3.73 2.28
N LYS A 10 -1.31 3.52 2.96
CA LYS A 10 0.00 3.26 2.38
C LYS A 10 -0.17 2.19 1.30
N GLU A 11 0.31 2.44 0.08
CA GLU A 11 0.19 1.50 -1.04
C GLU A 11 0.58 0.09 -0.58
N PHE A 12 -0.33 -0.86 -0.77
CA PHE A 12 -0.16 -2.25 -0.32
C PHE A 12 0.97 -2.99 -1.05
N GLY A 13 1.63 -2.35 -2.00
CA GLY A 13 2.73 -2.89 -2.79
C GLY A 13 4.08 -2.38 -2.32
N ASN A 14 4.56 -2.84 -1.17
CA ASN A 14 6.01 -3.00 -1.01
C ASN A 14 6.34 -4.49 -1.22
N GLU A 15 5.99 -4.95 -2.44
CA GLU A 15 6.60 -6.14 -3.03
C GLU A 15 8.10 -5.87 -3.03
N GLU A 16 8.85 -6.69 -2.29
CA GLU A 16 10.28 -6.48 -2.23
C GLU A 16 10.87 -6.60 -3.61
N LYS A 17 11.74 -5.65 -3.97
CA LYS A 17 12.42 -5.65 -5.25
C LYS A 17 13.04 -7.03 -5.48
N GLU A 18 12.62 -7.66 -6.56
CA GLU A 18 13.22 -8.91 -7.02
C GLU A 18 14.71 -8.63 -7.26
N LEU A 19 15.57 -9.41 -6.61
CA LEU A 19 17.01 -9.13 -6.63
C LEU A 19 17.65 -9.80 -7.86
N ALA A 20 17.38 -11.09 -8.06
CA ALA A 20 17.87 -11.88 -9.20
C ALA A 20 16.99 -13.12 -9.42
N PHE A 21 16.80 -13.53 -10.68
CA PHE A 21 16.04 -14.73 -11.10
C PHE A 21 14.57 -14.80 -10.61
N GLY A 22 13.95 -13.67 -10.29
CA GLY A 22 12.60 -13.64 -9.72
C GLY A 22 12.54 -14.06 -8.24
N PHE A 23 13.69 -14.29 -7.59
CA PHE A 23 13.75 -14.54 -6.16
C PHE A 23 13.86 -13.23 -5.38
N THR A 24 13.00 -13.09 -4.37
CA THR A 24 13.10 -12.04 -3.36
C THR A 24 14.31 -12.30 -2.44
N GLY A 25 14.99 -11.26 -1.95
CA GLY A 25 16.13 -11.41 -1.04
C GLY A 25 15.83 -12.26 0.22
N ARG A 26 14.59 -12.21 0.72
CA ARG A 26 14.12 -13.10 1.81
C ARG A 26 14.10 -14.57 1.44
N MET A 27 13.71 -14.88 0.20
CA MET A 27 13.64 -16.24 -0.29
C MET A 27 15.06 -16.81 -0.46
N LEU A 28 16.02 -16.00 -0.92
CA LEU A 28 17.43 -16.37 -0.94
C LEU A 28 17.99 -16.64 0.46
N PHE A 29 17.67 -15.77 1.44
CA PHE A 29 18.05 -16.00 2.82
C PHE A 29 17.47 -17.31 3.38
N PHE A 30 16.19 -17.58 3.12
CA PHE A 30 15.54 -18.83 3.52
C PHE A 30 16.20 -20.05 2.88
N LEU A 31 16.48 -19.98 1.58
CA LEU A 31 17.12 -21.08 0.84
C LEU A 31 18.52 -21.36 1.38
N PHE A 32 19.29 -20.30 1.68
CA PHE A 32 20.58 -20.42 2.34
C PHE A 32 20.47 -21.11 3.71
N CYS A 33 19.56 -20.64 4.57
CA CYS A 33 19.31 -21.29 5.86
C CYS A 33 18.89 -22.74 5.69
N LEU A 34 18.05 -23.07 4.72
CA LEU A 34 17.59 -24.43 4.45
C LEU A 34 18.78 -25.34 4.10
N VAL A 35 19.67 -24.90 3.21
CA VAL A 35 20.89 -25.64 2.86
C VAL A 35 21.77 -25.87 4.09
N VAL A 36 21.97 -24.85 4.92
CA VAL A 36 22.72 -24.97 6.18
C VAL A 36 22.05 -25.95 7.14
N THR A 37 20.72 -25.91 7.25
CA THR A 37 19.94 -26.79 8.14
C THR A 37 20.09 -28.25 7.71
N VAL A 38 20.03 -28.53 6.41
CA VAL A 38 20.24 -29.87 5.85
C VAL A 38 21.69 -30.34 6.05
N GLY A 39 22.67 -29.46 5.87
CA GLY A 39 24.07 -29.79 6.14
C GLY A 39 24.32 -30.15 7.60
N LEU A 40 23.76 -29.37 8.52
CA LEU A 40 23.86 -29.62 9.96
C LEU A 40 23.11 -30.89 10.39
N SER A 41 21.95 -31.18 9.81
CA SER A 41 21.21 -32.40 10.13
C SER A 41 21.98 -33.65 9.71
N ILE A 42 22.61 -33.64 8.54
CA ILE A 42 23.52 -34.73 8.11
C ILE A 42 24.70 -34.85 9.09
N GLY A 43 25.29 -33.74 9.50
CA GLY A 43 26.39 -33.72 10.48
C GLY A 43 26.00 -34.34 11.82
N ILE A 44 24.80 -34.05 12.32
CA ILE A 44 24.25 -34.63 13.57
C ILE A 44 24.17 -36.16 13.46
N VAL A 45 23.65 -36.67 12.34
CA VAL A 45 23.52 -38.12 12.10
C VAL A 45 24.90 -38.79 12.00
N LEU A 46 25.82 -38.20 11.23
CA LEU A 46 27.17 -38.78 11.03
C LEU A 46 27.98 -38.85 12.33
N LEU A 47 27.80 -37.86 13.20
CA LEU A 47 28.47 -37.80 14.51
C LEU A 47 27.73 -38.61 15.59
N GLY A 48 26.58 -39.22 15.27
CA GLY A 48 25.79 -40.01 16.21
C GLY A 48 25.24 -39.19 17.38
N LEU A 49 24.99 -37.90 17.19
CA LEU A 49 24.41 -37.07 18.26
C LEU A 49 22.96 -37.49 18.55
N PRO A 50 22.48 -37.26 19.78
CA PRO A 50 21.09 -37.47 20.14
C PRO A 50 20.09 -36.71 19.26
N ASP A 51 18.93 -37.32 19.04
CA ASP A 51 17.87 -36.76 18.18
C ASP A 51 17.32 -35.41 18.66
N TRP A 52 17.47 -35.07 19.96
CA TRP A 52 16.99 -33.79 20.47
C TRP A 52 17.68 -32.58 19.84
N TYR A 53 18.90 -32.74 19.31
CA TYR A 53 19.58 -31.71 18.55
C TYR A 53 18.86 -31.37 17.24
N MET A 54 18.17 -32.32 16.61
CA MET A 54 17.38 -32.07 15.40
C MET A 54 16.19 -31.16 15.69
N TYR A 55 15.49 -31.39 16.81
CA TYR A 55 14.38 -30.53 17.22
C TYR A 55 14.84 -29.12 17.57
N LEU A 56 16.02 -29.00 18.20
CA LEU A 56 16.62 -27.71 18.54
C LEU A 56 17.02 -26.94 17.27
N LEU A 57 17.64 -27.63 16.31
CA LEU A 57 17.97 -27.08 15.00
C LEU A 57 16.72 -26.60 14.25
N ALA A 58 15.66 -27.42 14.23
CA ALA A 58 14.40 -27.07 13.58
C ALA A 58 13.74 -25.86 14.26
N GLY A 59 13.65 -25.85 15.59
CA GLY A 59 12.99 -24.78 16.34
C GLY A 59 13.74 -23.45 16.29
N LEU A 60 15.08 -23.48 16.30
CA LEU A 60 15.89 -22.26 16.41
C LEU A 60 16.32 -21.70 15.05
N VAL A 61 16.52 -22.55 14.04
CA VAL A 61 17.01 -22.13 12.73
C VAL A 61 15.90 -22.20 11.68
N LEU A 62 15.28 -23.38 11.51
CA LEU A 62 14.33 -23.61 10.42
C LEU A 62 13.04 -22.78 10.59
N VAL A 63 12.45 -22.80 11.79
CA VAL A 63 11.18 -22.10 12.06
C VAL A 63 11.30 -20.58 11.90
N PRO A 64 12.26 -19.88 12.53
CA PRO A 64 12.40 -18.44 12.36
C PRO A 64 12.78 -18.05 10.93
N SER A 65 13.63 -18.86 10.29
CA SER A 65 14.01 -18.64 8.88
C SER A 65 12.82 -18.79 7.94
N ALA A 66 11.97 -19.81 8.13
CA ALA A 66 10.74 -20.00 7.35
C ALA A 66 9.76 -18.84 7.56
N MET A 67 9.57 -18.39 8.80
CA MET A 67 8.70 -17.25 9.10
C MET A 67 9.16 -15.95 8.44
N TYR A 68 10.47 -15.70 8.45
CA TYR A 68 11.05 -14.52 7.80
C TYR A 68 11.02 -14.64 6.27
N GLY A 69 11.46 -15.79 5.75
CA GLY A 69 11.61 -16.12 4.35
C GLY A 69 10.32 -16.10 3.55
N LEU A 70 9.29 -16.77 4.08
CA LEU A 70 7.95 -16.80 3.49
C LEU A 70 7.17 -15.49 3.70
N GLY A 71 7.79 -14.50 4.36
CA GLY A 71 7.13 -13.22 4.63
C GLY A 71 5.88 -13.38 5.49
N MET A 72 5.80 -14.39 6.36
CA MET A 72 4.68 -14.54 7.30
C MET A 72 4.56 -13.30 8.19
N THR A 73 5.67 -12.61 8.46
CA THR A 73 5.69 -11.29 9.12
C THR A 73 4.99 -10.18 8.32
N LYS A 74 5.01 -10.23 6.98
CA LYS A 74 4.26 -9.33 6.10
C LYS A 74 2.82 -9.81 5.86
N SER A 75 2.55 -11.10 5.92
CA SER A 75 1.17 -11.63 5.85
C SER A 75 0.27 -11.07 6.96
N LEU A 76 0.84 -10.63 8.07
CA LEU A 76 0.17 -9.86 9.14
C LEU A 76 -0.36 -8.48 8.70
N GLN A 77 -0.02 -7.97 7.51
CA GLN A 77 -0.74 -6.88 6.86
C GLN A 77 -2.19 -7.25 6.52
N LEU A 78 -2.62 -8.49 6.80
CA LEU A 78 -4.03 -8.86 6.89
C LEU A 78 -4.83 -7.84 7.70
N LYS A 79 -4.26 -7.32 8.80
CA LYS A 79 -4.91 -6.29 9.62
C LYS A 79 -5.21 -5.01 8.82
N ASP A 80 -4.27 -4.55 8.01
CA ASP A 80 -4.45 -3.36 7.18
C ASP A 80 -5.36 -3.62 5.99
N LYS A 81 -5.34 -4.82 5.40
CA LYS A 81 -6.28 -5.25 4.35
C LYS A 81 -7.72 -5.35 4.87
N ILE A 82 -7.91 -5.94 6.05
CA ILE A 82 -9.20 -6.03 6.74
C ILE A 82 -9.69 -4.62 7.09
N ARG A 83 -8.82 -3.77 7.65
CA ARG A 83 -9.15 -2.38 7.98
C ARG A 83 -9.55 -1.61 6.73
N PHE A 84 -8.81 -1.75 5.63
CA PHE A 84 -9.13 -1.13 4.35
C PHE A 84 -10.50 -1.58 3.84
N PHE A 85 -10.77 -2.88 3.81
CA PHE A 85 -12.05 -3.44 3.38
C PHE A 85 -13.23 -2.83 4.15
N PHE A 86 -13.12 -2.70 5.48
CA PHE A 86 -14.16 -2.07 6.30
C PHE A 86 -14.19 -0.53 6.22
N THR A 87 -13.16 0.12 5.68
CA THR A 87 -13.08 1.59 5.53
C THR A 87 -13.61 2.06 4.17
N ILE A 88 -13.84 1.15 3.21
CA ILE A 88 -14.48 1.49 1.93
C ILE A 88 -15.89 2.01 2.25
N GLN A 89 -16.10 3.29 1.99
CA GLN A 89 -17.39 3.95 2.15
C GLN A 89 -17.82 4.45 0.77
N ASP A 90 -18.90 3.89 0.25
CA ASP A 90 -19.53 4.40 -0.97
C ASP A 90 -20.14 5.77 -0.66
N ARG A 91 -19.57 6.83 -1.26
CA ARG A 91 -20.13 8.17 -1.20
C ARG A 91 -21.01 8.40 -2.41
N GLY A 92 -22.32 8.34 -2.21
CA GLY A 92 -23.26 8.94 -3.14
C GLY A 92 -23.14 10.46 -3.02
N TYR A 93 -22.53 11.10 -4.01
CA TYR A 93 -22.59 12.56 -4.10
C TYR A 93 -24.01 12.90 -4.56
N GLU A 94 -24.74 13.67 -3.74
CA GLU A 94 -25.87 14.44 -4.25
C GLU A 94 -25.29 15.40 -5.27
N THR A 95 -25.32 14.99 -6.52
CA THR A 95 -25.25 15.94 -7.60
C THR A 95 -26.66 16.51 -7.71
N ASP A 96 -26.82 17.78 -7.37
CA ASP A 96 -28.06 18.57 -7.54
C ASP A 96 -28.45 18.71 -9.03
N TYR A 97 -28.16 17.73 -9.87
CA TYR A 97 -28.76 17.62 -11.19
C TYR A 97 -30.16 17.05 -11.00
N GLN A 98 -31.12 17.95 -10.84
CA GLN A 98 -32.50 17.62 -11.16
C GLN A 98 -32.53 17.04 -12.57
N LYS A 99 -32.91 15.77 -12.68
CA LYS A 99 -33.02 15.02 -13.93
C LYS A 99 -34.13 15.64 -14.78
N GLY A 100 -33.84 16.75 -15.47
CA GLY A 100 -34.83 17.53 -16.21
C GLY A 100 -34.44 18.98 -16.52
N GLU A 101 -33.43 19.56 -15.87
CA GLU A 101 -33.04 20.96 -16.15
C GLU A 101 -32.22 21.06 -17.43
N LYS A 102 -32.89 21.49 -18.52
CA LYS A 102 -32.23 21.89 -19.75
C LYS A 102 -31.69 23.30 -19.56
N TYR A 103 -30.38 23.43 -19.35
CA TYR A 103 -29.72 24.73 -19.38
C TYR A 103 -29.98 25.43 -20.72
N SER A 104 -30.61 26.61 -20.68
CA SER A 104 -30.70 27.47 -21.85
C SER A 104 -29.36 28.21 -22.01
N LYS A 105 -28.86 28.35 -23.25
CA LYS A 105 -27.55 28.96 -23.54
C LYS A 105 -27.39 30.38 -22.97
N ASP A 106 -28.51 31.05 -22.73
CA ASP A 106 -28.56 32.45 -22.31
C ASP A 106 -28.41 32.63 -20.79
N GLU A 107 -28.53 31.55 -20.00
CA GLU A 107 -28.47 31.59 -18.53
C GLU A 107 -27.07 31.89 -17.98
N PHE A 108 -26.04 31.66 -18.80
CA PHE A 108 -24.65 31.93 -18.45
C PHE A 108 -24.14 33.30 -18.94
N VAL A 109 -24.98 34.08 -19.63
CA VAL A 109 -24.57 35.39 -20.18
C VAL A 109 -24.70 36.46 -19.12
N GLN A 110 -23.58 36.84 -18.50
CA GLN A 110 -23.53 37.95 -17.55
C GLN A 110 -23.68 39.29 -18.27
N ASN A 111 -24.77 40.01 -18.04
CA ASN A 111 -24.97 41.35 -18.57
C ASN A 111 -23.94 42.33 -17.95
N LYS A 112 -22.97 42.78 -18.75
CA LYS A 112 -22.04 43.85 -18.37
C LYS A 112 -22.81 45.16 -18.21
N LYS A 113 -22.98 45.62 -16.97
CA LYS A 113 -23.43 47.00 -16.70
C LYS A 113 -22.33 47.98 -17.13
N SER A 114 -22.42 48.53 -18.34
CA SER A 114 -21.57 49.65 -18.72
C SER A 114 -22.06 50.91 -17.98
N LYS A 115 -21.19 51.52 -17.17
CA LYS A 115 -21.44 52.87 -16.63
C LYS A 115 -21.18 53.86 -17.76
N THR A 116 -22.24 54.40 -18.36
CA THR A 116 -22.13 55.53 -19.29
C THR A 116 -21.53 56.73 -18.55
N ARG A 117 -20.28 57.07 -18.87
CA ARG A 117 -19.63 58.29 -18.38
C ARG A 117 -20.34 59.48 -19.03
N LYS A 118 -21.17 60.20 -18.28
CA LYS A 118 -21.79 61.46 -18.73
C LYS A 118 -20.66 62.40 -19.18
N GLY A 119 -20.69 62.77 -20.46
CA GLY A 119 -19.78 63.74 -21.06
C GLY A 119 -19.78 65.03 -20.27
N ARG A 120 -18.58 65.48 -19.90
CA ARG A 120 -18.34 66.80 -19.32
C ARG A 120 -18.57 67.81 -20.45
N LYS A 121 -19.63 68.61 -20.36
CA LYS A 121 -19.79 69.79 -21.24
C LYS A 121 -18.60 70.71 -20.94
N ALA A 122 -17.76 70.96 -21.95
CA ALA A 122 -16.78 72.03 -21.91
C ALA A 122 -17.54 73.35 -22.12
N ALA A 123 -17.46 74.23 -21.12
CA ALA A 123 -17.80 75.63 -21.25
C ALA A 123 -16.47 76.40 -21.27
N ALA A 124 -16.15 76.97 -22.42
CA ALA A 124 -15.27 78.13 -22.63
C ALA A 124 -15.36 78.50 -24.12
#